data_AF-A0A5J6YT23-F1
#
_entry.id   AF-A0A5J6YT23-F1
#
_cell.length_a   1.000
_cell.length_b   1.000
_cell.length_c   1.000
_cell.angle_alpha   90.00
_cell.angle_beta   90.00
_cell.angle_gamma   90.00
#
_symmetry.space_group_name_H-M   'P 1'
#
loop_
_entity.id
_entity.type
_entity.pdbx_description
1 polymer ?
#
loop_
_entity_poly.entity_id
_entity_poly.type
_entity_poly.pdbx_seq_one_letter_code
_entity_poly.pdbx_strand_id
1 'polypeptide(L)' 'MAHAYQVNGSEGRFLLKLLPGTPSGLVAAQRVATEIPLLAALREEGILTRIPQPRLTLDGAAMTRIHGFSAILYDWIDA' A
#
# COMPACT_ATOMS: atom_id res chain seq x y z
N MET A 1 -10.70 11.17 4.71
CA MET A 1 -9.34 11.54 4.27
C MET A 1 -8.44 10.32 4.42
N ALA A 2 -7.53 10.08 3.49
CA ALA A 2 -6.49 9.06 3.67
C ALA A 2 -5.35 9.68 4.49
N HIS A 3 -4.81 8.93 5.43
CA HIS A 3 -3.64 9.34 6.20
C HIS A 3 -2.41 8.61 5.67
N ALA A 4 -1.29 9.33 5.59
CA ALA A 4 -0.02 8.80 5.13
C ALA A 4 1.05 9.10 6.17
N TYR A 5 1.81 8.08 6.55
CA TYR A 5 2.84 8.18 7.58
C TYR A 5 4.15 7.58 7.05
N GLN A 6 5.27 8.20 7.38
CA GLN A 6 6.56 7.55 7.29
C GLN A 6 6.74 6.63 8.49
N VAL A 7 7.15 5.39 8.25
CA VAL A 7 7.49 4.42 9.28
C VAL A 7 8.98 4.10 9.16
N ASN A 8 9.71 4.21 10.28
CA ASN A 8 11.12 3.83 10.35
C ASN A 8 11.21 2.53 11.17
N GLY A 9 11.79 1.49 10.58
CA GLY A 9 12.05 0.21 11.23
C GLY A 9 13.50 -0.24 11.05
N SER A 10 13.88 -1.35 11.67
CA SER A 10 15.23 -1.93 11.53
C SER A 10 15.57 -2.32 10.08
N GLU A 11 14.57 -2.60 9.26
CA GLU A 11 14.72 -2.95 7.84
C GLU A 11 14.75 -1.73 6.91
N GLY A 12 14.56 -0.51 7.42
CA GLY A 12 14.60 0.71 6.64
C GLY A 12 13.37 1.62 6.81
N ARG A 13 13.05 2.34 5.74
CA ARG A 13 11.95 3.31 5.70
C ARG A 13 10.79 2.78 4.87
N PHE A 14 9.57 3.09 5.30
CA PHE A 14 8.35 2.65 4.67
C PHE A 14 7.30 3.76 4.67
N LEU A 15 6.34 3.65 3.76
CA LEU A 15 5.16 4.50 3.71
C LEU A 15 3.93 3.69 4.16
N LEU A 16 3.33 4.07 5.29
CA LEU A 16 2.07 3.52 5.76
C LEU A 16 0.91 4.39 5.29
N LYS A 17 -0.04 3.81 4.55
CA LYS A 17 -1.29 4.46 4.15
C LYS A 17 -2.46 3.86 4.93
N LEU A 18 -3.22 4.71 5.61
CA LEU A 18 -4.44 4.34 6.32
C LEU A 18 -5.67 4.93 5.61
N LEU A 19 -6.58 4.05 5.23
CA LEU A 19 -7.85 4.39 4.59
C LEU A 19 -8.98 4.18 5.59
N PRO A 20 -9.72 5.23 5.99
CA PRO A 20 -10.78 5.08 6.98
C PRO A 20 -11.95 4.26 6.42
N GLY A 21 -12.69 3.57 7.29
CA GLY A 21 -13.91 2.84 6.94
C GLY A 21 -15.11 3.71 6.52
N THR A 22 -14.89 4.97 6.14
CA THR A 22 -15.93 5.81 5.53
C THR A 22 -16.24 5.31 4.13
N PRO A 23 -17.44 5.58 3.56
CA PRO A 23 -17.78 5.14 2.20
C PRO A 23 -16.70 5.50 1.15
N SER A 24 -16.16 6.72 1.23
CA SER A 24 -15.06 7.16 0.37
C SER A 24 -13.76 6.39 0.57
N GLY A 25 -13.43 6.00 1.81
CA GLY A 25 -12.22 5.23 2.10
C GLY A 25 -12.36 3.76 1.70
N LEU A 26 -13.57 3.20 1.78
CA LEU A 26 -13.87 1.86 1.24
C LEU A 26 -13.71 1.80 -0.28
N VAL A 27 -14.19 2.81 -1.00
CA VAL A 27 -13.97 2.92 -2.46
C VAL A 27 -12.48 3.04 -2.79
N ALA A 28 -11.75 3.85 -2.03
CA ALA A 28 -10.30 3.96 -2.19
C ALA A 28 -9.57 2.63 -1.91
N ALA A 29 -9.99 1.88 -0.89
CA ALA A 29 -9.41 0.59 -0.56
C ALA A 29 -9.67 -0.45 -1.66
N GLN A 30 -10.88 -0.48 -2.21
CA GLN A 30 -11.22 -1.34 -3.35
C GLN A 30 -10.37 -1.01 -4.59
N ARG A 31 -10.19 0.28 -4.90
CA ARG A 31 -9.30 0.70 -6.00
C ARG A 31 -7.88 0.22 -5.80
N VAL A 32 -7.31 0.43 -4.61
CA VAL A 32 -5.96 -0.04 -4.29
C VAL A 32 -5.84 -1.56 -4.43
N ALA A 33 -6.84 -2.31 -3.94
CA ALA A 33 -6.85 -3.77 -4.07
C ALA A 33 -6.84 -4.23 -5.55
N THR A 34 -7.51 -3.51 -6.44
CA THR A 34 -7.52 -3.77 -7.89
C THR A 34 -6.25 -3.29 -8.59
N GLU A 35 -5.67 -2.18 -8.13
CA GLU A 35 -4.46 -1.59 -8.75
C GLU A 35 -3.19 -2.39 -8.44
N ILE A 36 -3.06 -2.96 -7.24
CA ILE A 36 -1.83 -3.66 -6.81
C ILE A 36 -1.38 -4.77 -7.79
N PRO A 37 -2.26 -5.69 -8.24
CA PRO A 37 -1.87 -6.71 -9.21
C PRO A 37 -1.42 -6.12 -10.56
N LEU A 38 -2.10 -5.09 -11.04
CA LEU A 38 -1.73 -4.40 -12.27
C LEU A 38 -0.35 -3.76 -12.17
N LEU A 39 -0.10 -3.06 -11.06
CA LEU A 39 1.19 -2.42 -10.78
C LEU A 39 2.33 -3.44 -10.64
N ALA A 40 2.06 -4.60 -10.06
CA ALA A 40 3.03 -5.69 -10.02
C ALA A 40 3.40 -6.18 -11.43
N ALA A 41 2.39 -6.49 -12.26
CA ALA A 41 2.60 -6.95 -13.64
C ALA A 41 3.36 -5.91 -14.48
N LEU A 42 2.99 -4.63 -14.41
CA LEU A 42 3.67 -3.57 -15.15
C LEU A 42 5.14 -3.37 -14.71
N ARG A 43 5.47 -3.74 -13.47
CA ARG A 43 6.86 -3.73 -12.99
C ARG A 43 7.65 -4.92 -13.50
N GLU A 44 7.06 -6.11 -13.48
CA GLU A 44 7.67 -7.34 -14.00
C GLU A 44 8.03 -7.20 -15.49
N GLU A 45 7.18 -6.50 -16.25
CA GLU A 45 7.42 -6.15 -17.66
C GLU A 45 8.40 -4.98 -17.86
N GLY A 46 8.94 -4.39 -16.78
CA GLY A 46 9.87 -3.27 -16.86
C GLY A 46 9.25 -1.95 -17.36
N ILE A 47 7.93 -1.84 -17.42
CA ILE A 47 7.20 -0.65 -17.92
C ILE A 47 7.17 0.43 -16.83
N LEU A 48 6.77 0.06 -15.61
CA LEU A 48 6.75 0.94 -14.45
C LEU A 48 7.73 0.41 -13.40
N THR A 49 9.00 0.80 -13.53
CA THR A 49 10.06 0.33 -12.64
C THR A 49 10.16 1.11 -11.33
N ARG A 50 9.70 2.37 -11.31
CA ARG A 50 9.72 3.26 -10.13
C ARG A 50 8.31 3.55 -9.59
N ILE A 51 7.66 2.53 -9.06
CA ILE A 51 6.34 2.65 -8.40
C ILE A 51 6.37 1.98 -7.02
N PRO A 52 5.65 2.51 -6.02
CA PRO A 52 5.66 1.96 -4.66
C PRO A 52 5.36 0.47 -4.63
N GLN A 53 6.19 -0.31 -3.93
CA GLN A 53 5.95 -1.74 -3.78
C GLN A 53 5.22 -2.00 -2.47
N PRO A 54 4.03 -2.64 -2.48
CA PRO A 54 3.40 -3.00 -1.23
C PRO A 54 4.18 -4.11 -0.52
N ARG A 55 4.43 -3.94 0.78
CA ARG A 55 4.92 -5.01 1.64
C ARG A 55 3.76 -5.89 2.06
N LEU A 56 3.95 -7.20 1.92
CA LEU A 56 2.93 -8.17 2.28
C LEU A 56 2.85 -8.33 3.80
N THR A 57 1.64 -8.53 4.30
CA THR A 57 1.38 -8.97 5.65
C THR A 57 1.82 -10.42 5.85
N LEU A 58 1.83 -10.89 7.10
CA LEU A 58 2.31 -12.23 7.44
C LEU A 58 1.48 -13.35 6.79
N ASP A 59 0.24 -13.08 6.43
CA ASP A 59 -0.66 -13.98 5.67
C ASP A 59 -0.56 -13.81 4.15
N GLY A 60 0.38 -12.98 3.66
CA GLY A 60 0.62 -12.75 2.24
C GLY A 60 -0.29 -11.71 1.58
N ALA A 61 -1.18 -11.05 2.32
CA ALA A 61 -2.02 -9.99 1.76
C ALA A 61 -1.26 -8.66 1.60
N ALA A 62 -1.61 -7.84 0.62
CA ALA A 62 -1.02 -6.51 0.46
C ALA A 62 -1.72 -5.43 1.32
N MET A 63 -2.84 -5.77 1.94
CA MET A 63 -3.67 -4.85 2.71
C MET A 63 -4.35 -5.61 3.85
N THR A 64 -4.41 -5.01 5.03
CA THR A 64 -5.10 -5.57 6.20
C THR A 64 -6.00 -4.52 6.87
N ARG A 65 -6.81 -4.96 7.84
CA ARG A 65 -7.68 -4.07 8.61
C ARG A 65 -7.15 -3.88 10.02
N ILE A 66 -7.03 -2.61 10.44
CA ILE A 66 -6.61 -2.22 11.79
C ILE A 66 -7.59 -1.18 12.31
N HIS A 67 -8.33 -1.49 13.38
CA HIS A 67 -9.26 -0.57 14.07
C HIS A 67 -10.16 0.29 13.15
N GLY A 68 -10.79 -0.33 12.16
CA GLY A 68 -11.70 0.37 11.23
C GLY A 68 -11.02 1.08 10.07
N PHE A 69 -9.70 0.94 9.93
CA PHE A 69 -8.93 1.39 8.78
C PHE A 69 -8.48 0.20 7.93
N SER A 70 -8.44 0.38 6.62
CA SER A 70 -7.61 -0.46 5.76
C SER A 70 -6.20 0.11 5.75
N ALA A 71 -5.21 -0.72 6.03
CA ALA A 71 -3.80 -0.36 6.13
C ALA A 71 -3.01 -1.03 5.00
N ILE A 72 -2.21 -0.24 4.29
CA ILE A 72 -1.24 -0.70 3.29
C ILE A 72 0.13 -0.13 3.63
N LEU A 73 1.16 -0.99 3.64
CA LEU A 73 2.55 -0.58 3.81
C LEU A 73 3.25 -0.67 2.46
N TYR A 74 3.98 0.38 2.07
CA TYR A 74 4.79 0.40 0.86
C TYR A 74 6.26 0.60 1.21
N ASP A 75 7.13 0.04 0.37
CA ASP A 75 8.55 0.39 0.36
C ASP A 75 8.73 1.87 0.05
N TRP A 76 9.73 2.46 0.70
CA TRP A 76 10.10 3.84 0.45
C TRP A 76 10.80 3.96 -0.90
N ILE A 77 10.41 4.97 -1.69
CA ILE A 77 11.11 5.36 -2.90
C ILE A 77 11.86 6.65 -2.59
N ASP A 78 13.18 6.60 -2.65
CA ASP A 78 14.00 7.80 -2.60
C ASP A 78 13.82 8.62 -3.88
N ALA A 79 13.71 9.94 -3.72
CA ALA A 79 13.58 10.91 -4.80
C ALA A 79 14.89 11.08 -5.56
#